data_AF-A0A8D8BBS6-F1
#
_entry.id   AF-A0A8D8BBS6-F1
#
_cell.length_a   1.000
_cell.length_b   1.000
_cell.length_c   1.000
_cell.angle_alpha   90.00
_cell.angle_beta   90.00
_cell.angle_gamma   90.00
#
_symmetry.space_group_name_H-M   'P 1'
#
loop_
_entity.id
_entity.type
_entity.pdbx_description
1 polymer ?
#
loop_
_entity_poly.entity_id
_entity_poly.type
_entity_poly.pdbx_seq_one_letter_code
_entity_poly.pdbx_strand_id
1 'polypeptide(L)'
;IVRVQHGHNLAEIPPELHLISSLTIEDEVLILLRKKNGKNGPPQAIEIKSNDFEWINKLQQSKSATILYSYNDQFSGILGLVNCLRREPNTQSVQCFFVNDSNAPRFSVDDTFYTAQIQLGLAINVYRNGQWGSYRHCLL
;
A
#
# COMPACT_ATOMS: atom_id res chain seq x y z
N ILE A 1 11.34 10.64 -9.19
CA ILE A 1 12.16 10.86 -7.98
C ILE A 1 12.83 12.21 -8.17
N VAL A 2 12.71 13.08 -7.19
CA VAL A 2 13.32 14.42 -7.17
C VAL A 2 14.45 14.41 -6.15
N ARG A 3 15.57 15.06 -6.45
CA ARG A 3 16.66 15.27 -5.49
C ARG A 3 16.54 16.67 -4.92
N VAL A 4 16.66 16.81 -3.61
CA VAL A 4 16.69 18.11 -2.93
C VAL A 4 17.84 18.14 -1.93
N GLN A 5 18.32 19.34 -1.60
CA GLN A 5 19.35 19.49 -0.58
C GLN A 5 18.81 19.17 0.82
N HIS A 6 19.72 18.84 1.74
CA HIS A 6 19.40 18.66 3.14
C HIS A 6 18.69 19.91 3.71
N GLY A 7 17.61 19.71 4.47
CA GLY A 7 16.81 20.79 5.04
C GLY A 7 15.79 21.43 4.09
N HIS A 8 15.63 20.92 2.86
CA HIS A 8 14.55 21.36 1.97
C HIS A 8 13.19 21.19 2.65
N ASN A 9 12.39 22.26 2.63
CA ASN A 9 11.08 22.26 3.27
C ASN A 9 10.11 21.36 2.49
N LEU A 10 9.65 20.28 3.11
CA LEU A 10 8.64 19.39 2.51
C LEU A 10 7.24 20.05 2.40
N ALA A 11 7.03 21.22 3.01
CA ALA A 11 5.82 22.03 2.85
C ALA A 11 5.68 22.65 1.45
N GLU A 12 6.73 22.62 0.62
CA GLU A 12 6.71 23.13 -0.76
C GLU A 12 6.19 22.11 -1.77
N ILE A 13 5.77 20.92 -1.33
CA ILE A 13 5.22 19.90 -2.24
C ILE A 13 3.89 20.40 -2.81
N PRO A 14 3.76 20.48 -4.16
CA PRO A 14 2.53 20.93 -4.79
C PRO A 14 1.30 20.13 -4.33
N PRO A 15 0.14 20.78 -4.11
CA PRO A 15 -1.05 20.16 -3.52
C PRO A 15 -1.63 19.02 -4.38
N GLU A 16 -1.29 18.95 -5.66
CA GLU A 16 -1.66 17.88 -6.59
C GLU A 16 -0.76 16.65 -6.52
N LEU A 17 0.26 16.65 -5.64
CA LEU A 17 1.20 15.53 -5.44
C LEU A 17 1.07 14.94 -4.03
N HIS A 18 1.23 13.62 -3.94
CA HIS A 18 1.49 12.89 -2.70
C HIS A 18 3.00 12.69 -2.54
N LEU A 19 3.49 12.95 -1.33
CA LEU A 19 4.78 12.42 -0.88
C LEU A 19 4.62 10.92 -0.56
N ILE A 20 5.36 10.07 -1.28
CA ILE A 20 5.32 8.61 -1.11
C ILE A 20 6.46 8.11 -0.22
N SER A 21 7.67 8.63 -0.42
CA SER A 21 8.85 8.25 0.35
C SER A 21 9.86 9.38 0.31
N SER A 22 10.64 9.49 1.39
CA SER A 22 11.87 10.27 1.43
C SER A 22 13.02 9.36 1.85
N LEU A 23 14.21 9.59 1.30
CA LEU A 23 15.42 8.86 1.65
C LEU A 23 16.58 9.85 1.68
N THR A 24 17.15 10.08 2.85
CA THR A 24 18.34 10.92 3.02
C THR A 24 19.59 10.13 2.64
N ILE A 25 20.43 10.71 1.80
CA ILE A 25 21.72 10.16 1.37
C ILE A 25 22.75 11.27 1.48
N GLU A 26 23.70 11.12 2.41
CA GLU A 26 24.74 12.14 2.67
C GLU A 26 24.11 13.54 2.81
N ASP A 27 24.38 14.43 1.86
CA ASP A 27 23.92 15.83 1.86
C ASP A 27 22.64 16.07 1.03
N GLU A 28 22.04 15.01 0.48
CA GLU A 28 20.85 15.07 -0.35
C GLU A 28 19.68 14.28 0.26
N VAL A 29 18.46 14.62 -0.18
CA VAL A 29 17.26 13.84 0.07
C VAL A 29 16.63 13.44 -1.25
N LEU A 30 16.45 12.14 -1.45
CA LEU A 30 15.66 11.60 -2.55
C LEU A 30 14.19 11.55 -2.15
N ILE A 31 13.36 12.20 -2.96
CA ILE A 31 11.92 12.29 -2.74
C ILE A 31 11.18 11.54 -3.85
N LEU A 32 10.31 10.61 -3.47
CA LEU A 32 9.37 9.98 -4.37
C LEU A 32 8.01 10.66 -4.24
N LEU A 33 7.60 11.34 -5.31
CA LEU A 33 6.29 11.99 -5.42
C LEU A 33 5.39 11.21 -6.38
N ARG A 34 4.08 11.29 -6.17
CA ARG A 34 3.06 10.73 -7.07
C ARG A 34 1.94 11.72 -7.29
N LYS A 35 1.47 11.86 -8.53
CA LYS A 35 0.29 12.65 -8.83
C LYS A 35 -0.95 12.09 -8.13
N LYS A 36 -1.72 12.96 -7.48
CA LYS A 36 -3.04 12.63 -6.95
C LYS A 36 -3.95 12.28 -8.11
N ASN A 37 -4.47 11.05 -8.10
CA ASN A 37 -5.47 10.63 -9.07
C ASN A 37 -6.86 10.97 -8.53
N GLY A 38 -7.84 11.09 -9.44
CA GLY A 38 -9.24 11.30 -9.06
C GLY A 38 -9.73 10.21 -8.11
N LYS A 39 -10.77 10.52 -7.33
CA LYS A 39 -11.40 9.56 -6.44
C LYS A 39 -11.98 8.41 -7.27
N ASN A 40 -11.42 7.22 -7.11
CA ASN A 40 -12.11 6.00 -7.51
C ASN A 40 -13.26 5.75 -6.52
N GLY A 41 -14.30 5.03 -6.96
CA GLY A 41 -15.35 4.56 -6.06
C GLY A 41 -14.76 3.76 -4.88
N PRO A 42 -15.54 3.58 -3.79
CA PRO A 42 -15.05 2.87 -2.61
C PRO A 42 -14.58 1.46 -3.00
N PRO A 43 -13.35 1.07 -2.66
CA PRO A 43 -12.83 -0.25 -3.01
C PRO A 43 -13.51 -1.33 -2.17
N GLN A 44 -13.67 -2.52 -2.74
CA GLN A 44 -14.09 -3.69 -1.96
C GLN A 44 -12.91 -4.18 -1.12
N ALA A 45 -13.08 -4.27 0.20
CA ALA A 45 -12.09 -4.86 1.09
C ALA A 45 -12.33 -6.37 1.29
N ILE A 46 -11.30 -7.19 1.08
CA ILE A 46 -11.35 -8.64 1.26
C ILE A 46 -10.19 -9.07 2.18
N GLU A 47 -10.53 -9.73 3.28
CA GLU A 47 -9.54 -10.31 4.19
C GLU A 47 -8.95 -11.59 3.60
N ILE A 48 -7.62 -11.69 3.61
CA ILE A 48 -6.84 -12.87 3.27
C ILE A 48 -6.34 -13.51 4.57
N LYS A 49 -6.72 -14.77 4.75
CA LYS A 49 -6.27 -15.62 5.85
C LYS A 49 -5.51 -16.82 5.29
N SER A 50 -4.46 -17.24 5.98
CA SER A 50 -3.67 -18.42 5.58
C SER A 50 -4.34 -19.75 5.98
N ASN A 51 -5.29 -19.73 6.91
CA ASN A 51 -5.97 -20.92 7.43
C ASN A 51 -7.35 -21.18 6.81
N ASP A 52 -7.84 -20.26 5.98
CA ASP A 52 -9.14 -20.34 5.32
C ASP A 52 -9.05 -19.67 3.95
N PHE A 53 -9.63 -20.31 2.92
CA PHE A 53 -9.57 -19.90 1.53
C PHE A 53 -10.93 -19.44 0.97
N GLU A 54 -11.97 -19.27 1.80
CA GLU A 54 -13.26 -18.72 1.37
C GLU A 54 -13.15 -17.37 0.64
N TRP A 55 -12.11 -16.60 0.94
CA TRP A 55 -11.81 -15.32 0.28
C TRP A 55 -11.54 -15.46 -1.22
N ILE A 56 -11.09 -16.63 -1.71
CA ILE A 56 -10.82 -16.86 -3.14
C ILE A 56 -12.10 -16.66 -3.95
N ASN A 57 -13.22 -17.23 -3.49
CA ASN A 57 -14.50 -17.11 -4.18
C ASN A 57 -14.97 -15.64 -4.23
N LYS A 58 -14.79 -14.90 -3.12
CA LYS A 58 -15.11 -13.46 -3.06
C LYS A 58 -14.25 -12.66 -4.04
N LEU A 59 -12.96 -12.98 -4.12
CA LEU A 59 -12.02 -12.32 -5.04
C LEU A 59 -12.35 -12.60 -6.51
N GLN A 60 -12.64 -13.84 -6.87
CA GLN A 60 -13.02 -14.22 -8.24
C GLN A 60 -14.30 -13.53 -8.73
N GLN A 61 -15.22 -13.23 -7.81
CA GLN A 61 -16.47 -12.54 -8.13
C GLN A 61 -16.34 -11.01 -8.13
N SER A 62 -15.21 -10.46 -7.66
CA SER A 62 -14.99 -9.03 -7.61
C SER A 62 -14.89 -8.44 -9.02
N LYS A 63 -15.67 -7.39 -9.27
CA LYS A 63 -15.70 -6.64 -10.54
C LYS A 63 -15.22 -5.20 -10.38
N SER A 64 -14.78 -4.81 -9.19
CA SER A 64 -14.39 -3.46 -8.84
C SER A 64 -12.96 -3.39 -8.32
N ALA A 65 -12.45 -2.17 -8.10
CA ALA A 65 -11.19 -1.97 -7.41
C ALA A 65 -11.23 -2.68 -6.05
N THR A 66 -10.21 -3.47 -5.76
CA THR A 66 -10.20 -4.38 -4.62
C THR A 66 -8.98 -4.10 -3.75
N ILE A 67 -9.21 -4.00 -2.43
CA ILE A 67 -8.16 -4.02 -1.42
C ILE A 67 -8.16 -5.41 -0.78
N LEU A 68 -7.07 -6.14 -0.99
CA LEU A 68 -6.78 -7.34 -0.21
C LEU A 68 -6.07 -6.91 1.06
N TYR A 69 -6.44 -7.46 2.21
CA TYR A 69 -5.72 -7.18 3.44
C TYR A 69 -5.48 -8.43 4.26
N SER A 70 -4.41 -8.43 5.02
CA SER A 70 -4.08 -9.49 5.95
C SER A 70 -3.57 -8.85 7.24
N TYR A 71 -4.11 -9.29 8.37
CA TYR A 71 -3.91 -8.66 9.68
C TYR A 71 -3.37 -9.68 10.67
N ASN A 72 -2.15 -9.44 11.16
CA ASN A 72 -1.43 -10.30 12.12
C ASN A 72 -1.34 -11.78 11.69
N ASP A 73 -1.21 -12.02 10.39
CA ASP A 73 -0.97 -13.35 9.82
C ASP A 73 0.47 -13.42 9.30
N GLN A 74 1.36 -13.96 10.13
CA GLN A 74 2.79 -14.07 9.82
C GLN A 74 3.10 -14.96 8.61
N PHE A 75 2.17 -15.85 8.22
CA PHE A 75 2.35 -16.78 7.10
C PHE A 75 1.64 -16.32 5.83
N SER A 76 1.08 -15.10 5.84
CA SER A 76 0.33 -14.55 4.73
C SER A 76 1.17 -14.45 3.45
N GLY A 77 0.71 -15.13 2.40
CA GLY A 77 1.26 -15.06 1.04
C GLY A 77 0.80 -13.84 0.23
N ILE A 78 0.12 -12.87 0.87
CA ILE A 78 -0.59 -11.77 0.19
C ILE A 78 0.27 -10.96 -0.79
N LEU A 79 1.56 -10.77 -0.49
CA LEU A 79 2.48 -10.02 -1.35
C LEU A 79 2.77 -10.75 -2.66
N GLY A 80 3.00 -12.06 -2.58
CA GLY A 80 3.18 -12.92 -3.76
C GLY A 80 1.91 -12.97 -4.58
N LEU A 81 0.76 -13.15 -3.93
CA LEU A 81 -0.55 -13.15 -4.56
C LEU A 81 -0.81 -11.86 -5.36
N VAL A 82 -0.66 -10.69 -4.75
CA VAL A 82 -0.92 -9.41 -5.43
C VAL A 82 0.07 -9.13 -6.55
N ASN A 83 1.33 -9.55 -6.40
CA ASN A 83 2.29 -9.46 -7.50
C ASN A 83 1.88 -10.31 -8.72
N CYS A 84 1.30 -11.49 -8.49
CA CYS A 84 0.75 -12.33 -9.57
C CYS A 84 -0.51 -11.71 -10.19
N LEU A 85 -1.52 -11.38 -9.38
CA LEU A 85 -2.80 -10.84 -9.85
C LEU A 85 -2.63 -9.59 -10.71
N ARG A 86 -1.70 -8.71 -10.36
CA ARG A 86 -1.45 -7.47 -11.13
C ARG A 86 -0.87 -7.71 -12.52
N ARG A 87 -0.42 -8.92 -12.82
CA ARG A 87 0.07 -9.33 -14.15
C ARG A 87 -1.02 -10.01 -14.98
N GLU A 88 -2.18 -10.26 -14.41
CA GLU A 88 -3.30 -10.90 -15.11
C GLU A 88 -3.98 -9.91 -16.07
N PRO A 89 -4.51 -10.40 -17.21
CA PRO A 89 -5.26 -9.56 -18.13
C PRO A 89 -6.61 -9.15 -17.52
N ASN A 90 -7.07 -7.94 -17.84
CA ASN A 90 -8.39 -7.41 -17.43
C ASN A 90 -8.65 -7.37 -15.91
N THR A 91 -7.62 -7.50 -15.06
CA THR A 91 -7.78 -7.28 -13.63
C THR A 91 -8.00 -5.80 -13.33
N GLN A 92 -9.00 -5.55 -12.49
CA GLN A 92 -9.21 -4.23 -11.88
C GLN A 92 -8.03 -3.83 -11.01
N SER A 93 -8.00 -2.58 -10.54
CA SER A 93 -6.97 -2.14 -9.60
C SER A 93 -7.02 -3.00 -8.33
N VAL A 94 -5.92 -3.71 -8.05
CA VAL A 94 -5.72 -4.48 -6.81
C VAL A 94 -4.61 -3.83 -5.99
N GLN A 95 -4.90 -3.63 -4.71
CA GLN A 95 -3.94 -3.18 -3.70
C GLN A 95 -3.88 -4.22 -2.57
N CYS A 96 -2.75 -4.33 -1.88
CA CYS A 96 -2.67 -5.06 -0.62
C CYS A 96 -2.31 -4.18 0.57
N PHE A 97 -2.86 -4.57 1.72
CA PHE A 97 -2.48 -4.11 3.05
C PHE A 97 -2.04 -5.31 3.90
N PHE A 98 -0.74 -5.44 4.10
CA PHE A 98 -0.18 -6.43 5.00
C PHE A 98 0.16 -5.78 6.35
N VAL A 99 -0.73 -5.93 7.32
CA VAL A 99 -0.60 -5.33 8.66
C VAL A 99 -0.02 -6.38 9.59
N ASN A 100 1.29 -6.30 9.82
CA ASN A 100 2.04 -7.22 10.66
C ASN A 100 2.56 -6.48 11.91
N ASP A 101 1.62 -5.97 12.69
CA ASP A 101 1.86 -5.27 13.96
C ASP A 101 0.59 -5.34 14.80
N SER A 102 0.66 -5.97 15.98
CA SER A 102 -0.49 -6.11 16.87
C SER A 102 -0.93 -4.80 17.53
N ASN A 103 -0.09 -3.76 17.48
CA ASN A 103 -0.42 -2.44 18.00
C ASN A 103 -1.22 -1.60 16.99
N ALA A 104 -1.27 -2.01 15.72
CA ALA A 104 -2.09 -1.35 14.71
C ALA A 104 -3.57 -1.68 14.91
N PRO A 105 -4.51 -0.75 14.63
CA PRO A 105 -5.93 -1.08 14.60
C PRO A 105 -6.21 -2.14 13.53
N ARG A 106 -7.29 -2.92 13.66
CA ARG A 106 -7.69 -3.86 12.61
C ARG A 106 -8.02 -3.10 11.32
N PHE A 107 -7.66 -3.65 10.16
CA PHE A 107 -7.88 -3.00 8.87
C PHE A 107 -9.35 -2.63 8.66
N SER A 108 -9.59 -1.38 8.27
CA SER A 108 -10.87 -0.85 7.84
C SER A 108 -10.65 0.26 6.81
N VAL A 109 -11.48 0.29 5.77
CA VAL A 109 -11.40 1.33 4.73
C VAL A 109 -11.80 2.72 5.24
N ASP A 110 -12.66 2.75 6.27
CA ASP A 110 -13.22 3.97 6.85
C ASP A 110 -12.39 4.50 8.04
N ASP A 111 -11.40 3.73 8.49
CA ASP A 111 -10.52 4.15 9.58
C ASP A 111 -9.44 5.11 9.05
N THR A 112 -9.31 6.26 9.70
CA THR A 112 -8.41 7.35 9.33
C THR A 112 -6.95 6.92 9.29
N PHE A 113 -6.55 5.93 10.11
CA PHE A 113 -5.23 5.32 10.09
C PHE A 113 -4.89 4.74 8.71
N TYR A 114 -5.88 4.13 8.04
CA TYR A 114 -5.72 3.51 6.74
C TYR A 114 -6.08 4.45 5.59
N THR A 115 -7.05 5.34 5.77
CA THR A 115 -7.54 6.23 4.71
C THR A 115 -6.41 7.04 4.07
N ALA A 116 -5.48 7.59 4.86
CA ALA A 116 -4.35 8.35 4.34
C ALA A 116 -3.45 7.49 3.44
N GLN A 117 -3.19 6.24 3.83
CA GLN A 117 -2.39 5.29 3.08
C GLN A 117 -3.10 4.81 1.80
N ILE A 118 -4.42 4.57 1.86
CA ILE A 118 -5.25 4.19 0.71
C ILE A 118 -5.21 5.29 -0.35
N GLN A 119 -5.25 6.56 0.06
CA GLN A 119 -5.21 7.71 -0.86
C GLN A 119 -3.91 7.79 -1.66
N LEU A 120 -2.79 7.26 -1.15
CA LEU A 120 -1.53 7.16 -1.91
C LEU A 120 -1.65 6.24 -3.13
N GLY A 121 -2.66 5.37 -3.15
CA GLY A 121 -2.99 4.47 -4.26
C GLY A 121 -1.92 3.41 -4.53
N LEU A 122 -1.09 3.10 -3.54
CA LEU A 122 0.02 2.16 -3.69
C LEU A 122 -0.51 0.74 -3.77
N ALA A 123 0.08 -0.06 -4.65
CA ALA A 123 -0.32 -1.45 -4.82
C ALA A 123 0.09 -2.34 -3.65
N ILE A 124 1.21 -2.04 -3.00
CA ILE A 124 1.75 -2.81 -1.88
C ILE A 124 1.92 -1.87 -0.70
N ASN A 125 1.23 -2.17 0.40
CA ASN A 125 1.31 -1.44 1.67
C ASN A 125 1.60 -2.46 2.77
N VAL A 126 2.77 -2.34 3.40
CA VAL A 126 3.16 -3.17 4.55
C VAL A 126 3.21 -2.25 5.77
N TYR A 127 2.53 -2.61 6.85
CA TYR A 127 2.67 -1.95 8.14
C TYR A 127 3.37 -2.89 9.11
N ARG A 128 4.51 -2.47 9.65
CA ARG A 128 5.32 -3.26 10.58
C ARG A 128 6.13 -2.34 11.47
N ASN A 129 6.21 -2.65 12.76
CA ASN A 129 6.99 -1.89 13.75
C ASN A 129 6.65 -0.39 13.73
N GLY A 130 5.35 -0.06 13.71
CA GLY A 130 4.89 1.33 13.71
C GLY A 130 5.04 2.09 12.38
N GLN A 131 5.53 1.46 11.31
CA GLN A 131 5.86 2.15 10.06
C GLN A 131 5.21 1.52 8.82
N TRP A 132 4.78 2.39 7.89
CA TRP A 132 4.37 2.01 6.54
C TRP A 132 5.59 1.81 5.64
N GLY A 133 5.53 0.81 4.77
CA GLY A 133 6.59 0.52 3.82
C GLY A 133 6.22 -0.55 2.80
N SER A 134 7.26 -1.13 2.20
CA SER A 134 7.17 -2.21 1.23
C SER A 134 8.45 -3.05 1.28
N TYR A 135 8.39 -4.33 0.94
CA TYR A 135 9.61 -5.12 0.75
C TYR A 135 10.28 -4.76 -0.59
N ARG A 136 11.60 -4.64 -0.56
CA ARG A 136 12.42 -4.27 -1.70
C ARG A 136 13.61 -5.23 -1.79
N HIS A 137 13.96 -5.60 -3.02
CA HIS A 137 15.22 -6.28 -3.27
C HIS A 137 16.36 -5.28 -3.11
N CYS A 138 17.37 -5.67 -2.35
CA CYS A 138 18.64 -4.94 -2.25
C CYS A 138 19.75 -5.89 -2.70
N LEU A 139 20.75 -5.36 -3.41
CA LEU A 139 21.98 -6.10 -3.68
C LEU A 139 22.70 -6.29 -2.34
N LEU A 140 23.06 -7.53 -2.03
CA LEU A 140 23.90 -7.89 -0.87
C LEU A 140 25.37 -7.66 -1.20
#